data_AF-A0A3R9KVI9-F1
#
_entry.id   AF-A0A3R9KVI9-F1
#
_cell.length_a   1.000
_cell.length_b   1.000
_cell.length_c   1.000
_cell.angle_alpha   90.00
_cell.angle_beta   90.00
_cell.angle_gamma   90.00
#
_symmetry.space_group_name_H-M   'P 1'
#
loop_
_entity.id
_entity.type
_entity.pdbx_description
1 polymer ?
#
loop_
_entity_poly.entity_id
_entity_poly.type
_entity_poly.pdbx_seq_one_letter_code
_entity_poly.pdbx_strand_id
1 'polypeptide(L)'
;MENKDEKKVEKVFKGYIEKIFGKDCLKEIEPLYKKVIENRDNNVKCGEFGDDPATIELILYLRHKMRENKLISSEPISNYLKAIPKTKEDCKELLENFLENDGKVRSWLTEEYKKRFPYSYESEPESHIDDYKEDGWNYFEYLNQNNQNYDYDIEWFYVEKNEVGHIYYNELDHYLTYLLRSIRLDKEKDSIKKGKNIKEDLKKLD
;
A
#
# COMPACT_ATOMS: atom_id res chain seq x y z
N MET A 1 -28.42 -9.11 12.02
CA MET A 1 -27.60 -8.15 11.26
C MET A 1 -28.25 -8.03 9.91
N GLU A 2 -28.87 -6.90 9.62
CA GLU A 2 -29.39 -6.60 8.29
C GLU A 2 -28.24 -6.65 7.28
N ASN A 3 -28.47 -7.28 6.12
CA ASN A 3 -27.55 -7.22 4.99
C ASN A 3 -27.45 -5.75 4.55
N LYS A 4 -26.47 -5.01 5.07
CA LYS A 4 -26.04 -3.76 4.44
C LYS A 4 -25.64 -4.11 3.02
N ASP A 5 -26.28 -3.47 2.04
CA ASP A 5 -25.90 -3.61 0.64
C ASP A 5 -24.40 -3.35 0.48
N GLU A 6 -23.69 -4.32 -0.10
CA GLU A 6 -22.26 -4.23 -0.31
C GLU A 6 -21.93 -2.98 -1.15
N LYS A 7 -21.13 -2.08 -0.56
CA LYS A 7 -20.80 -0.78 -1.17
C LYS A 7 -19.99 -0.96 -2.44
N LYS A 8 -20.10 0.03 -3.35
CA LYS A 8 -19.39 0.02 -4.64
C LYS A 8 -17.87 -0.13 -4.47
N VAL A 9 -17.28 0.55 -3.49
CA VAL A 9 -15.83 0.48 -3.21
C VAL A 9 -15.40 -0.92 -2.74
N GLU A 10 -16.24 -1.63 -2.00
CA GLU A 10 -15.97 -2.99 -1.53
C GLU A 10 -15.95 -4.00 -2.69
N LYS A 11 -16.93 -3.89 -3.61
CA LYS A 11 -16.97 -4.69 -4.84
C LYS A 11 -15.73 -4.48 -5.70
N VAL A 12 -15.31 -3.22 -5.83
CA VAL A 12 -14.10 -2.85 -6.57
C VAL A 12 -12.86 -3.46 -5.92
N PHE A 13 -12.71 -3.31 -4.61
CA PHE A 13 -11.58 -3.89 -3.87
C PHE A 13 -11.52 -5.41 -4.03
N LYS A 14 -12.60 -6.14 -3.71
CA LYS A 14 -12.63 -7.61 -3.83
C LYS A 14 -12.37 -8.07 -5.27
N GLY A 15 -12.98 -7.40 -6.25
CA GLY A 15 -12.76 -7.70 -7.66
C GLY A 15 -11.31 -7.51 -8.10
N TYR A 16 -10.61 -6.49 -7.60
CA TYR A 16 -9.19 -6.31 -7.88
C TYR A 16 -8.30 -7.29 -7.12
N ILE A 17 -8.59 -7.62 -5.85
CA ILE A 17 -7.85 -8.68 -5.16
C ILE A 17 -7.93 -10.00 -5.92
N GLU A 18 -9.13 -10.37 -6.37
CA GLU A 18 -9.34 -11.58 -7.16
C GLU A 18 -8.56 -11.55 -8.49
N LYS A 19 -8.57 -10.44 -9.22
CA LYS A 19 -7.81 -10.29 -10.47
C LYS A 19 -6.30 -10.29 -10.26
N ILE A 20 -5.82 -9.67 -9.18
CA ILE A 20 -4.39 -9.50 -8.95
C ILE A 20 -3.77 -10.80 -8.40
N PHE A 21 -4.43 -11.41 -7.41
CA PHE A 21 -3.89 -12.50 -6.60
C PHE A 21 -4.67 -13.82 -6.70
N GLY A 22 -5.81 -13.83 -7.40
CA GLY A 22 -6.66 -15.00 -7.56
C GLY A 22 -7.75 -15.13 -6.48
N LYS A 23 -8.73 -16.00 -6.75
CA LYS A 23 -9.87 -16.29 -5.85
C LYS A 23 -9.44 -16.85 -4.49
N ASP A 24 -8.35 -17.60 -4.45
CA ASP A 24 -7.90 -18.21 -3.20
C ASP A 24 -7.30 -17.17 -2.25
N CYS A 25 -6.56 -16.19 -2.78
CA CYS A 25 -6.12 -15.04 -1.98
C CYS A 25 -7.32 -14.24 -1.43
N LEU A 26 -8.40 -14.08 -2.20
CA LEU A 26 -9.60 -13.39 -1.71
C LEU A 26 -10.22 -14.11 -0.49
N LYS A 27 -10.24 -15.45 -0.49
CA LYS A 27 -10.68 -16.25 0.66
C LYS A 27 -9.71 -16.14 1.83
N GLU A 28 -8.40 -16.14 1.56
CA GLU A 28 -7.37 -16.00 2.59
C GLU A 28 -7.48 -14.67 3.35
N ILE A 29 -7.77 -13.57 2.66
CA ILE A 29 -7.92 -12.26 3.30
C ILE A 29 -9.30 -12.02 3.93
N GLU A 30 -10.29 -12.87 3.66
CA GLU A 30 -11.68 -12.66 4.10
C GLU A 30 -11.80 -12.41 5.61
N PRO A 31 -11.13 -13.17 6.50
CA PRO A 31 -11.16 -12.90 7.94
C PRO A 31 -10.57 -11.53 8.30
N LEU A 32 -9.47 -11.11 7.67
CA LEU A 32 -8.84 -9.81 7.91
C LEU A 32 -9.74 -8.67 7.42
N TYR A 33 -10.29 -8.82 6.22
CA TYR A 33 -11.24 -7.88 5.64
C TYR A 33 -12.48 -7.71 6.51
N LYS A 34 -13.02 -8.80 7.06
CA LYS A 34 -14.19 -8.75 7.96
C LYS A 34 -13.90 -7.92 9.22
N LYS A 35 -12.71 -8.03 9.81
CA LYS A 35 -12.31 -7.18 10.96
C LYS A 35 -12.33 -5.69 10.59
N VAL A 36 -11.85 -5.32 9.40
CA VAL A 36 -11.88 -3.92 8.92
C VAL A 36 -13.32 -3.41 8.82
N ILE A 37 -14.23 -4.24 8.30
CA ILE A 37 -15.65 -3.92 8.18
C ILE A 37 -16.32 -3.80 9.56
N GLU A 38 -16.03 -4.72 10.48
CA GLU A 38 -16.54 -4.68 11.86
C GLU A 38 -16.04 -3.41 12.58
N ASN A 39 -14.77 -3.03 12.42
CA ASN A 39 -14.23 -1.80 13.00
C ASN A 39 -14.92 -0.55 12.46
N ARG A 40 -15.16 -0.50 11.15
CA ARG A 40 -15.92 0.58 10.51
C ARG A 40 -17.34 0.66 11.06
N ASP A 41 -18.08 -0.45 11.04
CA ASP A 41 -19.49 -0.48 11.40
C ASP A 41 -19.72 -0.19 12.90
N ASN A 42 -18.75 -0.54 13.75
CA ASN A 42 -18.76 -0.21 15.17
C ASN A 42 -18.11 1.15 15.49
N ASN A 43 -17.69 1.91 14.46
CA ASN A 43 -17.05 3.22 14.60
C ASN A 43 -15.84 3.20 15.57
N VAL A 44 -15.05 2.12 15.51
CA VAL A 44 -13.79 2.00 16.25
C VAL A 44 -12.88 3.15 15.87
N LYS A 45 -12.17 3.73 16.84
CA LYS A 45 -11.24 4.83 16.59
C LYS A 45 -10.12 4.39 15.62
N CYS A 46 -9.87 5.19 14.59
CA CYS A 46 -8.75 5.04 13.66
C CYS A 46 -8.06 6.40 13.46
N GLY A 47 -6.89 6.40 12.83
CA GLY A 47 -6.20 7.62 12.41
C GLY A 47 -6.91 8.34 11.26
N GLU A 48 -6.38 9.50 10.87
CA GLU A 48 -6.96 10.39 9.84
C GLU A 48 -7.14 9.68 8.49
N PHE A 49 -6.23 8.76 8.18
CA PHE A 49 -6.19 8.03 6.93
C PHE A 49 -6.84 6.65 7.03
N GLY A 50 -7.55 6.37 8.14
CA GLY A 50 -8.24 5.10 8.36
C GLY A 50 -7.33 4.01 8.91
N ASP A 51 -6.11 4.34 9.34
CA ASP A 51 -5.19 3.40 9.96
C ASP A 51 -5.68 2.98 11.35
N ASP A 52 -5.86 1.67 11.51
CA ASP A 52 -6.06 0.97 12.77
C ASP A 52 -5.42 -0.42 12.67
N PRO A 53 -5.27 -1.16 13.78
CA PRO A 53 -4.59 -2.46 13.76
C PRO A 53 -5.13 -3.47 12.73
N ALA A 54 -6.45 -3.52 12.50
CA ALA A 54 -7.03 -4.46 11.54
C ALA A 54 -6.74 -4.02 10.09
N THR A 55 -6.77 -2.72 9.85
CA THR A 55 -6.53 -2.13 8.53
C THR A 55 -5.05 -2.21 8.15
N ILE A 56 -4.16 -2.02 9.13
CA ILE A 56 -2.71 -2.24 9.01
C ILE A 56 -2.39 -3.72 8.76
N GLU A 57 -2.97 -4.64 9.54
CA GLU A 57 -2.77 -6.09 9.36
C GLU A 57 -3.12 -6.52 7.92
N LEU A 58 -4.23 -6.01 7.38
CA LEU A 58 -4.65 -6.32 6.02
C LEU A 58 -3.71 -5.74 4.95
N ILE A 59 -3.26 -4.48 5.05
CA ILE A 59 -2.36 -3.93 4.01
C ILE A 59 -0.99 -4.60 4.03
N LEU A 60 -0.46 -4.94 5.21
CA LEU A 60 0.82 -5.65 5.32
C LEU A 60 0.72 -7.05 4.72
N TYR A 61 -0.39 -7.74 4.94
CA TYR A 61 -0.65 -9.02 4.28
C TYR A 61 -0.71 -8.89 2.75
N LEU A 62 -1.38 -7.85 2.23
CA LEU A 62 -1.44 -7.61 0.79
C LEU A 62 -0.05 -7.30 0.20
N ARG A 63 0.78 -6.51 0.89
CA ARG A 63 2.17 -6.25 0.48
C ARG A 63 3.01 -7.52 0.47
N HIS A 64 2.83 -8.39 1.47
CA HIS A 64 3.44 -9.72 1.46
C HIS A 64 3.05 -10.51 0.20
N LYS A 65 1.76 -10.56 -0.15
CA LYS A 65 1.28 -11.19 -1.40
C LYS A 65 1.83 -10.52 -2.66
N MET A 66 1.93 -9.19 -2.68
CA MET A 66 2.56 -8.45 -3.77
C MET A 66 4.02 -8.90 -3.96
N ARG A 67 4.76 -9.09 -2.88
CA ARG A 67 6.15 -9.57 -2.91
C ARG A 67 6.25 -11.01 -3.42
N GLU A 68 5.40 -11.92 -2.94
CA GLU A 68 5.32 -13.30 -3.44
C GLU A 68 5.04 -13.36 -4.94
N ASN A 69 4.18 -12.46 -5.43
CA ASN A 69 3.84 -12.32 -6.85
C ASN A 69 4.83 -11.46 -7.64
N LYS A 70 5.94 -11.06 -7.03
CA LYS A 70 6.97 -10.20 -7.62
C LYS A 70 6.41 -8.89 -8.16
N LEU A 71 5.36 -8.33 -7.57
CA LEU A 71 4.75 -7.05 -7.96
C LEU A 71 5.42 -5.84 -7.30
N ILE A 72 6.20 -6.08 -6.25
CA ILE A 72 7.02 -5.09 -5.54
C ILE A 72 8.42 -5.63 -5.35
N SER A 73 9.35 -4.74 -4.99
CA SER A 73 10.72 -5.14 -4.69
C SER A 73 10.79 -6.07 -3.48
N SER A 74 11.72 -7.03 -3.55
CA SER A 74 12.18 -7.82 -2.39
C SER A 74 13.48 -7.29 -1.80
N GLU A 75 14.01 -6.19 -2.36
CA GLU A 75 15.24 -5.57 -1.91
C GLU A 75 14.97 -4.54 -0.80
N PRO A 76 15.86 -4.46 0.20
CA PRO A 76 15.82 -3.40 1.20
C PRO A 76 15.84 -2.00 0.59
N ILE A 77 15.10 -1.05 1.17
CA ILE A 77 15.06 0.32 0.66
C ILE A 77 16.45 0.99 0.69
N SER A 78 17.30 0.61 1.65
CA SER A 78 18.67 1.09 1.76
C SER A 78 19.55 0.78 0.54
N ASN A 79 19.25 -0.28 -0.23
CA ASN A 79 19.95 -0.57 -1.49
C ASN A 79 19.68 0.52 -2.55
N TYR A 80 18.48 1.11 -2.51
CA TYR A 80 18.07 2.17 -3.43
C TYR A 80 18.48 3.56 -2.94
N LEU A 81 18.28 3.84 -1.65
CA LEU A 81 18.68 5.10 -1.03
C LEU A 81 20.21 5.22 -0.88
N LYS A 82 20.93 4.10 -0.95
CA LYS A 82 22.38 3.99 -0.71
C LYS A 82 22.78 4.43 0.71
N ALA A 83 21.81 4.50 1.62
CA ALA A 83 21.98 4.88 3.02
C ALA A 83 20.73 4.47 3.82
N ILE A 84 20.90 4.33 5.14
CA ILE A 84 19.79 4.20 6.09
C ILE A 84 19.48 5.60 6.63
N PRO A 85 18.27 6.16 6.41
CA PRO A 85 17.93 7.48 6.92
C PRO A 85 17.96 7.50 8.45
N LYS A 86 18.53 8.57 9.03
CA LYS A 86 18.57 8.76 10.50
C LYS A 86 17.50 9.73 11.00
N THR A 87 16.99 10.57 10.10
CA THR A 87 15.94 11.57 10.38
C THR A 87 14.90 11.57 9.26
N LYS A 88 13.77 12.25 9.48
CA LYS A 88 12.74 12.46 8.45
C LYS A 88 13.27 13.28 7.29
N GLU A 89 14.02 14.34 7.59
CA GLU A 89 14.69 15.17 6.60
C GLU A 89 15.68 14.34 5.78
N ASP A 90 16.48 13.47 6.42
CA ASP A 90 17.38 12.54 5.71
C ASP A 90 16.58 11.61 4.78
N CYS A 91 15.46 11.05 5.27
CA CYS A 91 14.60 10.18 4.47
C CYS A 91 14.00 10.91 3.27
N LYS A 92 13.64 12.18 3.41
CA LYS A 92 13.16 13.03 2.30
C LYS A 92 14.26 13.25 1.28
N GLU A 93 15.42 13.74 1.73
CA GLU A 93 16.56 14.03 0.85
C GLU A 93 17.05 12.79 0.10
N LEU A 94 17.20 11.65 0.80
CA LEU A 94 17.61 10.39 0.18
C LEU A 94 16.61 9.91 -0.87
N LEU A 95 15.31 10.08 -0.63
CA LEU A 95 14.30 9.69 -1.62
C LEU A 95 14.23 10.65 -2.80
N GLU A 96 14.35 11.96 -2.58
CA GLU A 96 14.41 12.93 -3.67
C GLU A 96 15.60 12.62 -4.59
N ASN A 97 16.76 12.35 -4.00
CA ASN A 97 17.95 11.91 -4.73
C ASN A 97 17.74 10.58 -5.47
N PHE A 98 17.08 9.61 -4.84
CA PHE A 98 16.72 8.34 -5.48
C PHE A 98 15.79 8.56 -6.68
N LEU A 99 14.73 9.36 -6.55
CA LEU A 99 13.78 9.64 -7.63
C LEU A 99 14.42 10.44 -8.78
N GLU A 100 15.35 11.36 -8.50
CA GLU A 100 16.02 12.12 -9.54
C GLU A 100 17.00 11.28 -10.38
N ASN A 101 17.69 10.33 -9.72
CA ASN A 101 18.77 9.55 -10.33
C ASN A 101 18.33 8.16 -10.77
N ASP A 102 17.76 7.38 -9.85
CA ASP A 102 17.36 5.98 -10.04
C ASP A 102 15.87 5.87 -10.47
N GLY A 103 15.06 6.88 -10.16
CA GLY A 103 13.70 7.10 -10.67
C GLY A 103 13.58 6.93 -12.19
N LYS A 104 14.52 7.53 -12.93
CA LYS A 104 14.54 7.54 -14.41
C LYS A 104 14.63 6.15 -15.03
N VAL A 105 15.34 5.24 -14.36
CA VAL A 105 15.53 3.86 -14.83
C VAL A 105 14.55 2.88 -14.17
N ARG A 106 13.73 3.34 -13.22
CA ARG A 106 12.71 2.54 -12.53
C ARG A 106 13.28 1.27 -11.90
N SER A 107 14.49 1.38 -11.33
CA SER A 107 15.31 0.23 -10.91
C SER A 107 14.71 -0.61 -9.77
N TRP A 108 13.72 -0.08 -9.04
CA TRP A 108 13.01 -0.80 -7.97
C TRP A 108 11.77 -1.54 -8.46
N LEU A 109 11.26 -1.22 -9.66
CA LEU A 109 10.12 -1.89 -10.23
C LEU A 109 10.54 -3.22 -10.84
N THR A 110 9.73 -4.23 -10.63
CA THR A 110 10.00 -5.57 -11.13
C THR A 110 9.55 -5.74 -12.58
N GLU A 111 10.14 -6.71 -13.27
CA GLU A 111 9.70 -7.08 -14.62
C GLU A 111 8.25 -7.61 -14.64
N GLU A 112 7.81 -8.27 -13.57
CA GLU A 112 6.41 -8.74 -13.47
C GLU A 112 5.45 -7.57 -13.29
N TYR A 113 5.82 -6.55 -12.51
CA TYR A 113 5.04 -5.32 -12.39
C TYR A 113 4.92 -4.61 -13.74
N LYS A 114 6.05 -4.43 -14.45
CA LYS A 114 6.07 -3.86 -15.80
C LYS A 114 5.16 -4.61 -16.78
N LYS A 115 5.18 -5.94 -16.74
CA LYS A 115 4.39 -6.79 -17.61
C LYS A 115 2.90 -6.70 -17.33
N ARG A 116 2.50 -6.66 -16.05
CA ARG A 116 1.09 -6.68 -15.63
C ARG A 116 0.45 -5.29 -15.57
N PHE A 117 1.26 -4.26 -15.32
CA PHE A 117 0.81 -2.88 -15.13
C PHE A 117 1.65 -1.89 -15.98
N PRO A 118 1.67 -2.03 -17.32
CA PRO A 118 2.52 -1.21 -18.18
C PRO A 118 2.20 0.29 -18.14
N TYR A 119 0.94 0.69 -17.96
CA TYR A 119 0.62 2.12 -17.88
C TYR A 119 1.12 2.72 -16.57
N SER A 120 0.94 2.03 -15.45
CA SER A 120 1.48 2.43 -14.15
C SER A 120 3.00 2.48 -14.17
N TYR A 121 3.66 1.42 -14.64
CA TYR A 121 5.11 1.33 -14.75
C TYR A 121 5.71 2.55 -15.44
N GLU A 122 5.15 2.97 -16.58
CA GLU A 122 5.67 4.14 -17.30
C GLU A 122 5.50 5.44 -16.51
N SER A 123 4.53 5.52 -15.61
CA SER A 123 4.19 6.73 -14.82
C SER A 123 4.80 6.80 -13.43
N GLU A 124 5.42 5.73 -12.92
CA GLU A 124 5.95 5.67 -11.56
C GLU A 124 6.95 6.79 -11.20
N PRO A 125 7.90 7.21 -12.08
CA PRO A 125 8.83 8.26 -11.71
C PRO A 125 8.12 9.57 -11.34
N GLU A 126 7.03 9.90 -12.02
CA GLU A 126 6.23 11.11 -11.75
C GLU A 126 5.23 10.93 -10.61
N SER A 127 4.74 9.70 -10.42
CA SER A 127 3.77 9.37 -9.38
C SER A 127 4.37 9.39 -7.97
N HIS A 128 5.70 9.28 -7.86
CA HIS A 128 6.45 9.29 -6.60
C HIS A 128 7.01 10.66 -6.17
N ILE A 129 6.92 11.72 -6.99
CA ILE A 129 7.60 13.03 -6.74
C ILE A 129 6.85 13.97 -5.76
N ASP A 130 5.59 13.71 -5.41
CA ASP A 130 4.73 14.62 -4.62
C ASP A 130 4.35 14.04 -3.22
N ASP A 131 3.25 14.52 -2.62
CA ASP A 131 2.50 14.00 -1.43
C ASP A 131 2.12 12.50 -1.48
N TYR A 132 2.62 11.76 -2.46
CA TYR A 132 2.29 10.37 -2.81
C TYR A 132 3.41 9.40 -2.47
N LYS A 133 4.43 9.88 -1.77
CA LYS A 133 5.57 9.10 -1.32
C LYS A 133 5.20 8.13 -0.18
N GLU A 134 4.31 8.58 0.71
CA GLU A 134 4.04 7.90 1.99
C GLU A 134 2.53 7.77 2.20
N ASP A 135 2.11 6.75 2.95
CA ASP A 135 0.67 6.51 3.19
C ASP A 135 0.04 7.38 4.29
N GLY A 136 0.88 8.02 5.10
CA GLY A 136 0.45 8.83 6.25
C GLY A 136 -0.09 7.99 7.42
N TRP A 137 0.10 6.67 7.40
CA TRP A 137 -0.34 5.77 8.47
C TRP A 137 0.75 5.67 9.54
N ASN A 138 0.37 5.49 10.81
CA ASN A 138 1.34 5.22 11.88
C ASN A 138 1.33 3.74 12.29
N TYR A 139 2.40 3.03 11.96
CA TYR A 139 2.55 1.61 12.24
C TYR A 139 3.09 1.31 13.64
N PHE A 140 3.52 2.32 14.40
CA PHE A 140 4.25 2.16 15.67
C PHE A 140 3.52 1.29 16.70
N GLU A 141 2.24 1.58 16.98
CA GLU A 141 1.47 0.82 17.98
C GLU A 141 1.25 -0.62 17.54
N TYR A 142 0.92 -0.84 16.27
CA TYR A 142 0.69 -2.16 15.71
C TYR A 142 1.95 -3.03 15.78
N LEU A 143 3.11 -2.50 15.35
CA LEU A 143 4.37 -3.24 15.32
C LEU A 143 4.84 -3.58 16.74
N ASN A 144 4.70 -2.66 17.70
CA ASN A 144 5.06 -2.91 19.10
C ASN A 144 4.17 -3.98 19.76
N GLN A 145 2.87 -3.99 19.47
CA GLN A 145 1.92 -4.93 20.10
C GLN A 145 2.03 -6.34 19.54
N ASN A 146 2.31 -6.48 18.24
CA ASN A 146 2.30 -7.78 17.57
C ASN A 146 3.65 -8.51 17.59
N ASN A 147 4.72 -7.86 18.08
CA ASN A 147 6.05 -8.43 18.29
C ASN A 147 6.57 -9.25 17.07
N GLN A 148 6.13 -8.87 15.88
CA GLN A 148 6.51 -9.51 14.63
C GLN A 148 7.85 -8.92 14.19
N ASN A 149 8.79 -9.80 13.86
CA ASN A 149 10.14 -9.45 13.44
C ASN A 149 10.12 -8.98 11.97
N TYR A 150 9.37 -7.90 11.69
CA TYR A 150 9.40 -7.26 10.38
C TYR A 150 10.79 -6.70 10.15
N ASP A 151 11.32 -6.96 8.96
CA ASP A 151 12.51 -6.28 8.48
C ASP A 151 12.07 -4.91 7.95
N TYR A 152 12.33 -3.87 8.74
CA TYR A 152 11.90 -2.50 8.42
C TYR A 152 12.48 -2.01 7.09
N ASP A 153 13.67 -2.48 6.72
CA ASP A 153 14.34 -2.07 5.50
C ASP A 153 13.70 -2.75 4.29
N ILE A 154 13.35 -4.04 4.40
CA ILE A 154 12.58 -4.77 3.37
C ILE A 154 11.15 -4.25 3.25
N GLU A 155 10.51 -3.91 4.36
CA GLU A 155 9.15 -3.36 4.39
C GLU A 155 9.08 -1.87 4.02
N TRP A 156 10.22 -1.25 3.71
CA TRP A 156 10.31 0.17 3.34
C TRP A 156 9.71 1.10 4.40
N PHE A 157 9.83 0.68 5.66
CA PHE A 157 9.49 1.48 6.82
C PHE A 157 10.61 2.47 7.12
N TYR A 158 10.22 3.66 7.56
CA TYR A 158 11.13 4.60 8.20
C TYR A 158 10.60 4.92 9.59
N VAL A 159 11.53 5.18 10.52
CA VAL A 159 11.21 5.44 11.92
C VAL A 159 11.53 6.87 12.27
N GLU A 160 10.58 7.57 12.88
CA GLU A 160 10.77 8.89 13.44
C GLU A 160 10.18 8.94 14.86
N LYS A 161 11.02 8.93 15.89
CA LYS A 161 10.57 8.94 17.31
C LYS A 161 9.55 7.81 17.59
N ASN A 162 8.28 8.17 17.84
CA ASN A 162 7.16 7.25 18.13
C ASN A 162 6.23 7.07 16.92
N GLU A 163 6.75 7.33 15.72
CA GLU A 163 6.04 7.16 14.45
C GLU A 163 6.85 6.20 13.57
N VAL A 164 6.15 5.24 12.98
CA VAL A 164 6.69 4.39 11.92
C VAL A 164 5.84 4.66 10.70
N GLY A 165 6.45 5.20 9.64
CA GLY A 165 5.80 5.47 8.36
C GLY A 165 6.26 4.47 7.30
N HIS A 166 5.55 4.43 6.18
CA HIS A 166 5.83 3.52 5.07
C HIS A 166 5.92 4.28 3.75
N ILE A 167 6.93 3.95 2.95
CA ILE A 167 7.11 4.47 1.59
C ILE A 167 6.48 3.51 0.60
N TYR A 168 5.59 4.01 -0.26
CA TYR A 168 4.95 3.15 -1.26
C TYR A 168 5.96 2.50 -2.20
N TYR A 169 5.71 1.24 -2.57
CA TYR A 169 6.56 0.56 -3.55
C TYR A 169 6.27 0.99 -5.00
N ASN A 170 5.00 1.28 -5.31
CA ASN A 170 4.49 1.67 -6.63
C ASN A 170 3.01 2.13 -6.54
N GLU A 171 2.42 2.52 -7.67
CA GLU A 171 1.03 2.99 -7.79
C GLU A 171 0.01 1.93 -7.37
N LEU A 172 0.34 0.62 -7.46
CA LEU A 172 -0.56 -0.45 -7.00
C LEU A 172 -0.67 -0.48 -5.48
N ASP A 173 0.46 -0.43 -4.78
CA ASP A 173 0.49 -0.37 -3.32
C ASP A 173 -0.27 0.87 -2.82
N HIS A 174 0.03 2.03 -3.40
CA HIS A 174 -0.69 3.27 -3.15
C HIS A 174 -2.21 3.13 -3.35
N TYR A 175 -2.64 2.53 -4.46
CA TYR A 175 -4.06 2.38 -4.74
C TYR A 175 -4.78 1.43 -3.79
N LEU A 176 -4.17 0.30 -3.45
CA LEU A 176 -4.74 -0.65 -2.49
C LEU A 176 -4.90 -0.03 -1.10
N THR A 177 -3.91 0.73 -0.64
CA THR A 177 -3.99 1.49 0.62
C THR A 177 -5.12 2.51 0.59
N TYR A 178 -5.31 3.23 -0.51
CA TYR A 178 -6.42 4.17 -0.68
C TYR A 178 -7.80 3.51 -0.72
N LEU A 179 -7.91 2.32 -1.31
CA LEU A 179 -9.15 1.55 -1.29
C LEU A 179 -9.49 1.12 0.14
N LEU A 180 -8.52 0.62 0.90
CA LEU A 180 -8.72 0.27 2.31
C LEU A 180 -9.11 1.48 3.15
N ARG A 181 -8.42 2.61 2.99
CA ARG A 181 -8.82 3.89 3.61
C ARG A 181 -10.28 4.23 3.30
N SER A 182 -10.67 4.16 2.03
CA SER A 182 -12.03 4.53 1.60
C SER A 182 -13.08 3.60 2.21
N ILE A 183 -12.81 2.29 2.25
CA ILE A 183 -13.65 1.29 2.89
C ILE A 183 -13.76 1.59 4.39
N ARG A 184 -12.62 1.80 5.05
CA ARG A 184 -12.54 1.98 6.49
C ARG A 184 -13.20 3.27 6.99
N LEU A 185 -13.14 4.34 6.19
CA LEU A 185 -13.79 5.63 6.46
C LEU A 185 -15.20 5.72 5.87
N ASP A 186 -15.78 4.58 5.50
CA ASP A 186 -17.15 4.43 5.02
C ASP A 186 -17.51 5.28 3.77
N LYS A 187 -16.51 5.57 2.92
CA LYS A 187 -16.67 6.39 1.72
C LYS A 187 -17.37 5.60 0.61
N GLU A 188 -18.21 6.28 -0.17
CA GLU A 188 -18.94 5.65 -1.29
C GLU A 188 -18.06 5.28 -2.49
N LYS A 189 -16.97 6.03 -2.70
CA LYS A 189 -16.09 5.94 -3.87
C LYS A 189 -14.63 5.92 -3.45
N ASP A 190 -13.79 5.34 -4.31
CA ASP A 190 -12.35 5.45 -4.20
C ASP A 190 -11.93 6.90 -4.48
N SER A 191 -11.63 7.65 -3.42
CA SER A 191 -11.42 9.11 -3.50
C SER A 191 -10.04 9.50 -4.09
N ILE A 192 -9.40 8.55 -4.76
CA ILE A 192 -8.07 8.70 -5.33
C ILE A 192 -8.13 9.62 -6.56
N LYS A 193 -7.48 10.78 -6.46
CA LYS A 193 -7.37 11.76 -7.56
C LYS A 193 -6.20 11.44 -8.50
N LYS A 194 -5.14 10.80 -7.99
CA LYS A 194 -3.95 10.36 -8.73
C LYS A 194 -3.74 8.86 -8.49
N GLY A 195 -3.87 8.07 -9.54
CA GLY A 195 -4.11 6.62 -9.49
C GLY A 195 -4.80 6.15 -10.77
N LYS A 196 -4.65 6.91 -11.86
CA LYS A 196 -5.43 6.74 -13.09
C LYS A 196 -4.84 5.62 -13.92
N ASN A 197 -3.53 5.47 -13.93
CA ASN A 197 -2.86 4.51 -14.78
C ASN A 197 -3.07 3.11 -14.22
N ILE A 198 -2.99 2.95 -12.88
CA ILE A 198 -3.25 1.66 -12.26
C ILE A 198 -4.70 1.21 -12.46
N LYS A 199 -5.66 2.13 -12.43
CA LYS A 199 -7.05 1.81 -12.76
C LYS A 199 -7.23 1.38 -14.21
N GLU A 200 -6.48 1.97 -15.15
CA GLU A 200 -6.52 1.56 -16.55
C GLU A 200 -5.90 0.17 -16.74
N ASP A 201 -4.80 -0.14 -16.06
CA ASP A 201 -4.21 -1.48 -16.06
C ASP A 201 -5.17 -2.52 -15.43
N LEU A 202 -5.78 -2.21 -14.27
CA LEU A 202 -6.71 -3.11 -13.57
C LEU A 202 -7.99 -3.42 -14.34
N LYS A 203 -8.45 -2.51 -15.21
CA LYS A 203 -9.56 -2.77 -16.13
C LYS A 203 -9.19 -3.77 -17.21
N LYS A 204 -7.92 -3.82 -17.60
CA LYS A 204 -7.38 -4.65 -18.69
C LYS A 204 -6.80 -5.97 -18.21
N LEU A 205 -6.67 -6.17 -16.89
CA LEU A 205 -6.35 -7.47 -16.30
C LEU A 205 -7.51 -8.44 -16.57
N ASP A 206 -7.19 -9.50 -17.32
CA ASP A 206 -8.05 -10.63 -17.66
C ASP A 206 -8.34 -11.52 -16.44
#